data_AF-A0A0R1MAM6-F1
#
_entry.id   AF-A0A0R1MAM6-F1
#
_cell.length_a   1.000
_cell.length_b   1.000
_cell.length_c   1.000
_cell.angle_alpha   90.00
_cell.angle_beta   90.00
_cell.angle_gamma   90.00
#
_symmetry.space_group_name_H-M   'P 1'
#
loop_
_entity.id
_entity.type
_entity.pdbx_description
1 polymer ?
#
loop_
_entity_poly.entity_id
_entity_poly.type
_entity_poly.pdbx_seq_one_letter_code
_entity_poly.pdbx_strand_id
1 'polypeptide(L)'
;MIVITLTKVPNSLRGDLTKWCQEIQTGVYVGNVSAKIRDNLWDRIMRDIGNGQATMAYNMNNELGYTFKTTRSDRDVIDYDGIPLMMHLNVPNRAVKHGFSDAAKFHKAKVMSHKRLKVKDKLEKDLSESIVSIDIETTGLDVTKDQIIAIGAAKKDSCFYSLIKTNTIVPKKISDLTGLTSTILLDEGLDFRVALVQLKEFIGSLPIVGYNVRFDEAFLKKGYKDVQEVGLSNKIVDLMPVVKKTNKFLDNYRLKTVLEDYKISNQHPHRADSDAKATLELATQLIKKQCLKI
;
A
#
# COMPACT_ATOMS: atom_id res chain seq x y z
N MET A 1 12.43 -47.59 -43.44
CA MET A 1 11.43 -47.31 -42.38
C MET A 1 11.88 -46.13 -41.54
N ILE A 2 10.91 -45.32 -41.09
CA ILE A 2 11.11 -44.21 -40.14
C ILE A 2 10.08 -44.31 -39.02
N VAL A 3 10.46 -43.88 -37.82
CA VAL A 3 9.58 -43.73 -36.66
C VAL A 3 9.78 -42.33 -36.09
N ILE A 4 8.71 -41.55 -35.97
CA ILE A 4 8.75 -40.18 -35.45
C ILE A 4 7.94 -40.14 -34.16
N THR A 5 8.54 -39.61 -33.10
CA THR A 5 7.85 -39.30 -31.85
C THR A 5 7.71 -37.79 -31.69
N LEU A 6 6.54 -37.31 -31.29
CA LEU A 6 6.21 -35.90 -31.14
C LEU A 6 5.55 -35.61 -29.79
N THR A 7 6.06 -34.60 -29.10
CA THR A 7 5.56 -34.15 -27.78
C THR A 7 5.30 -32.65 -27.81
N LYS A 8 4.12 -32.20 -27.32
CA LYS A 8 3.73 -30.77 -27.25
C LYS A 8 3.84 -30.00 -28.57
N VAL A 9 3.60 -30.65 -29.70
CA VAL A 9 3.59 -30.04 -31.05
C VAL A 9 2.20 -29.55 -31.48
N PRO A 10 2.08 -28.55 -32.36
CA PRO A 10 0.81 -28.10 -32.93
C PRO A 10 0.05 -29.21 -33.69
N ASN A 11 -1.29 -29.14 -33.67
CA ASN A 11 -2.14 -30.08 -34.42
C ASN A 11 -1.95 -30.00 -35.94
N SER A 12 -1.54 -28.84 -36.46
CA SER A 12 -1.22 -28.66 -37.88
C SER A 12 -0.05 -29.55 -38.31
N LEU A 13 1.01 -29.64 -37.52
CA LEU A 13 2.15 -30.50 -37.80
C LEU A 13 1.77 -31.99 -37.73
N ARG A 14 0.95 -32.38 -36.73
CA ARG A 14 0.41 -33.74 -36.63
C ARG A 14 -0.36 -34.12 -37.90
N GLY A 15 -1.25 -33.24 -38.35
CA GLY A 15 -2.02 -33.45 -39.58
C GLY A 15 -1.19 -33.38 -40.86
N ASP A 16 -0.08 -32.65 -40.89
CA ASP A 16 0.82 -32.67 -42.06
C ASP A 16 1.53 -34.02 -42.18
N LEU A 17 1.99 -34.59 -41.07
CA LEU A 17 2.73 -35.85 -41.06
C LEU A 17 1.90 -37.07 -41.45
N THR A 18 0.58 -37.03 -41.24
CA THR A 18 -0.32 -38.14 -41.66
C THR A 18 -0.36 -38.34 -43.17
N LYS A 19 0.14 -37.38 -43.97
CA LYS A 19 0.28 -37.53 -45.43
C LYS A 19 1.35 -38.55 -45.84
N TRP A 20 2.31 -38.85 -44.94
CA TRP A 20 3.43 -39.74 -45.23
C TRP A 20 3.60 -40.88 -44.22
N CYS A 21 3.04 -40.73 -43.01
CA CYS A 21 3.19 -41.69 -41.92
C CYS A 21 1.84 -42.01 -41.29
N GLN A 22 1.70 -43.20 -40.71
CA GLN A 22 0.52 -43.58 -39.93
C GLN A 22 0.78 -43.30 -38.44
N GLU A 23 -0.15 -42.63 -37.77
CA GLU A 23 -0.11 -42.47 -36.31
C GLU A 23 -0.60 -43.77 -35.65
N ILE A 24 0.31 -44.51 -35.01
CA ILE A 24 0.00 -45.80 -34.36
C ILE A 24 -0.35 -45.63 -32.88
N GLN A 25 0.10 -44.54 -32.28
CA GLN A 25 -0.21 -44.09 -30.92
C GLN A 25 -0.09 -42.57 -30.89
N THR A 26 -0.72 -41.90 -29.93
CA THR A 26 -0.65 -40.45 -29.80
C THR A 26 0.79 -39.93 -29.84
N GLY A 27 1.12 -39.19 -30.90
CA GLY A 27 2.46 -38.66 -31.11
C GLY A 27 3.50 -39.67 -31.59
N VAL A 28 3.13 -40.88 -32.00
CA VAL A 28 4.04 -41.88 -32.58
C VAL A 28 3.59 -42.18 -34.01
N TYR A 29 4.43 -41.80 -34.97
CA TYR A 29 4.18 -41.95 -36.40
C TYR A 29 5.17 -42.95 -37.00
N VAL A 30 4.68 -43.89 -37.79
CA VAL A 30 5.50 -44.87 -38.51
C VAL A 30 5.28 -44.70 -40.01
N GLY A 31 6.37 -44.67 -40.77
CA GLY A 31 6.32 -44.50 -42.21
C GLY A 31 7.42 -45.28 -42.92
N ASN A 32 7.24 -45.52 -44.22
CA ASN A 32 8.28 -46.06 -45.06
C ASN A 32 8.52 -45.11 -46.25
N VAL A 33 9.60 -44.34 -46.16
CA VAL A 33 9.95 -43.29 -47.13
C VAL A 33 11.41 -43.37 -47.51
N SER A 34 11.77 -42.80 -48.66
CA SER A 34 13.16 -42.71 -49.10
C SER A 34 13.97 -41.73 -48.23
N ALA A 35 15.31 -41.83 -48.27
CA ALA A 35 16.20 -40.94 -47.51
C ALA A 35 15.94 -39.45 -47.82
N LYS A 36 15.69 -39.10 -49.09
CA LYS A 36 15.38 -37.73 -49.50
C LYS A 36 14.06 -37.23 -48.90
N ILE A 37 13.03 -38.07 -48.87
CA ILE A 37 11.74 -37.69 -48.27
C ILE A 37 11.87 -37.60 -46.75
N ARG A 38 12.59 -38.52 -46.12
CA ARG A 38 12.91 -38.46 -44.68
C ARG A 38 13.55 -37.13 -44.30
N ASP A 39 14.59 -36.70 -45.02
CA ASP A 39 15.30 -35.47 -44.67
C ASP A 39 14.41 -34.23 -44.88
N ASN A 40 13.62 -34.19 -45.95
CA ASN A 40 12.61 -33.14 -46.14
C ASN A 40 11.54 -33.13 -45.05
N LEU A 41 11.11 -34.30 -44.56
CA LEU A 41 10.16 -34.41 -43.45
C LEU A 41 10.79 -33.88 -42.15
N TRP A 42 12.08 -34.15 -41.92
CA TRP A 42 12.80 -33.63 -40.76
C TRP A 42 12.87 -32.10 -40.78
N ASP A 43 13.18 -31.50 -41.93
CA ASP A 43 13.23 -30.04 -42.07
C ASP A 43 11.85 -29.39 -41.86
N ARG A 44 10.78 -30.03 -42.34
CA ARG A 44 9.40 -29.61 -42.09
C ARG A 44 9.07 -29.65 -40.60
N ILE A 45 9.41 -30.76 -39.93
CA ILE A 45 9.25 -30.89 -38.48
C ILE A 45 9.97 -29.74 -37.79
N MET A 46 11.26 -29.52 -38.08
CA MET A 46 12.05 -28.44 -37.47
C MET A 46 11.42 -27.06 -37.64
N ARG A 47 10.85 -26.76 -38.81
CA ARG A 47 10.20 -25.47 -39.08
C ARG A 47 8.90 -25.29 -38.30
N ASP A 48 8.10 -26.35 -38.19
CA ASP A 48 6.70 -26.26 -37.74
C ASP A 48 6.47 -26.84 -36.32
N ILE A 49 7.54 -27.26 -35.63
CA ILE A 49 7.49 -27.90 -34.29
C ILE A 49 7.10 -26.95 -33.14
N GLY A 50 7.36 -25.65 -33.30
CA GLY A 50 7.15 -24.64 -32.26
C GLY A 50 7.95 -24.93 -31.00
N ASN A 51 7.27 -24.97 -29.83
CA ASN A 51 7.88 -25.29 -28.53
C ASN A 51 7.86 -26.80 -28.19
N GLY A 52 7.51 -27.64 -29.16
CA GLY A 52 7.43 -29.09 -28.98
C GLY A 52 8.79 -29.79 -29.11
N GLN A 53 8.76 -31.11 -29.00
CA GLN A 53 9.93 -31.97 -29.16
C GLN A 53 9.61 -33.07 -30.16
N ALA A 54 10.60 -33.43 -30.97
CA ALA A 54 10.51 -34.45 -31.99
C ALA A 54 11.76 -35.33 -31.97
N THR A 55 11.59 -36.63 -32.12
CA THR A 55 12.70 -37.56 -32.37
C THR A 55 12.32 -38.45 -33.54
N MET A 56 13.19 -38.54 -34.55
CA MET A 56 13.00 -39.38 -35.73
C MET A 56 14.09 -40.45 -35.74
N ALA A 57 13.69 -41.72 -35.62
CA ALA A 57 14.54 -42.87 -35.87
C ALA A 57 14.38 -43.36 -37.31
N TYR A 58 15.46 -43.80 -37.94
CA TYR A 58 15.45 -44.30 -39.31
C TYR A 58 16.58 -45.30 -39.55
N ASN A 59 16.37 -46.18 -40.52
CA ASN A 59 17.34 -47.24 -40.84
C ASN A 59 18.67 -46.64 -41.33
N MET A 60 19.78 -47.19 -40.82
CA MET A 60 21.14 -46.83 -41.22
C MET A 60 22.01 -48.09 -41.14
N ASN A 61 23.05 -48.17 -41.98
CA ASN A 61 23.96 -49.32 -41.97
C ASN A 61 25.02 -49.16 -40.87
N ASN A 62 24.63 -49.50 -39.64
CA ASN A 62 25.47 -49.57 -38.45
C ASN A 62 25.08 -50.80 -37.61
N GLU A 63 25.78 -51.06 -36.51
CA GLU A 63 25.54 -52.26 -35.67
C GLU A 63 24.11 -52.37 -35.13
N LEU A 64 23.46 -51.24 -34.86
CA LEU A 64 22.07 -51.21 -34.38
C LEU A 64 21.03 -51.29 -35.52
N GLY A 65 21.44 -51.13 -36.78
CA GLY A 65 20.55 -51.07 -37.94
C GLY A 65 19.71 -49.79 -38.04
N TYR A 66 19.92 -48.83 -37.13
CA TYR A 66 19.21 -47.54 -37.12
C TYR A 66 20.05 -46.43 -36.51
N THR A 67 19.66 -45.20 -36.82
CA THR A 67 20.09 -43.99 -36.13
C THR A 67 18.89 -43.10 -35.84
N PHE A 68 19.08 -41.99 -35.14
CA PHE A 68 18.02 -41.06 -34.83
C PHE A 68 18.51 -39.62 -34.75
N LYS A 69 17.58 -38.69 -35.00
CA LYS A 69 17.76 -37.25 -34.78
C LYS A 69 16.74 -36.78 -33.75
N THR A 70 17.09 -35.80 -32.91
CA THR A 70 16.19 -35.25 -31.88
C THR A 70 16.24 -33.73 -31.83
N THR A 71 15.13 -33.09 -31.48
CA THR A 71 15.04 -31.64 -31.18
C THR A 71 15.05 -31.36 -29.68
N ARG A 72 15.20 -32.40 -28.85
CA ARG A 72 15.22 -32.28 -27.40
C ARG A 72 16.39 -31.40 -26.96
N SER A 73 16.11 -30.37 -26.17
CA SER A 73 17.13 -29.44 -25.66
C SER A 73 17.90 -29.98 -24.45
N ASP A 74 17.41 -31.04 -23.82
CA ASP A 74 18.04 -31.72 -22.67
C ASP A 74 18.89 -32.93 -23.09
N ARG A 75 19.00 -33.20 -24.40
CA ARG A 75 19.68 -34.36 -24.96
C ARG A 75 20.50 -33.96 -26.17
N ASP A 76 21.56 -34.72 -26.42
CA ASP A 76 22.31 -34.66 -27.67
C ASP A 76 22.52 -36.08 -28.22
N VAL A 77 22.69 -36.20 -29.54
CA VAL A 77 22.96 -37.49 -30.19
C VAL A 77 24.45 -37.55 -30.52
N ILE A 78 25.15 -38.49 -29.90
CA ILE A 78 26.59 -38.69 -30.11
C ILE A 78 26.81 -40.05 -30.77
N ASP A 79 27.63 -40.07 -31.81
CA ASP A 79 28.14 -41.31 -32.38
C ASP A 79 29.36 -41.76 -31.56
N TYR A 80 29.31 -42.99 -31.03
CA TYR A 80 30.44 -43.65 -30.40
C TYR A 80 30.67 -44.99 -31.10
N ASP A 81 31.72 -45.05 -31.92
CA ASP A 81 32.12 -46.25 -32.66
C ASP A 81 31.01 -46.83 -33.56
N GLY A 82 30.25 -45.96 -34.22
CA GLY A 82 29.12 -46.34 -35.09
C GLY A 82 27.81 -46.58 -34.35
N ILE A 83 27.80 -46.50 -33.01
CA ILE A 83 26.62 -46.65 -32.17
C ILE A 83 26.06 -45.25 -31.80
N PRO A 84 24.82 -44.92 -32.19
CA PRO A 84 24.19 -43.66 -31.78
C PRO A 84 23.74 -43.72 -30.32
N LEU A 85 24.33 -42.88 -29.48
CA LEU A 85 24.03 -42.73 -28.06
C LEU A 85 23.28 -41.43 -27.78
N MET A 86 22.39 -41.47 -26.78
CA MET A 86 21.66 -40.28 -26.31
C MET A 86 22.30 -39.72 -25.04
N MET A 87 23.07 -38.65 -25.17
CA MET A 87 23.73 -37.99 -24.05
C MET A 87 22.76 -37.08 -23.29
N HIS A 88 22.80 -37.13 -21.95
CA HIS A 88 22.07 -36.21 -21.09
C HIS A 88 22.84 -34.91 -20.91
N LEU A 89 22.26 -33.77 -21.31
CA LEU A 89 22.86 -32.47 -21.07
C LEU A 89 22.52 -31.99 -19.66
N ASN A 90 23.54 -31.66 -18.86
CA ASN A 90 23.38 -30.95 -17.59
C ASN A 90 23.05 -29.48 -17.88
N VAL A 91 21.81 -29.21 -18.30
CA VAL A 91 21.33 -27.85 -18.47
C VAL A 91 20.99 -27.30 -17.07
N PRO A 92 21.59 -26.19 -16.60
CA PRO A 92 21.22 -25.60 -15.33
C PRO A 92 19.72 -25.32 -15.32
N ASN A 93 19.08 -25.75 -14.23
CA ASN A 93 17.64 -25.82 -14.04
C ASN A 93 16.97 -24.49 -14.43
N ARG A 94 16.44 -24.40 -15.66
CA ARG A 94 15.61 -23.24 -16.07
C ARG A 94 14.41 -23.23 -15.14
N ALA A 95 14.30 -22.18 -14.33
CA ALA A 95 13.25 -22.01 -13.33
C ALA A 95 11.88 -22.45 -13.89
N VAL A 96 11.32 -23.49 -13.28
CA VAL A 96 10.03 -24.06 -13.65
C VAL A 96 8.97 -22.96 -13.48
N LYS A 97 8.42 -22.45 -14.58
CA LYS A 97 7.16 -21.68 -14.54
C LYS A 97 6.03 -22.63 -14.18
N HIS A 98 5.63 -22.65 -12.91
CA HIS A 98 4.39 -23.30 -12.47
C HIS A 98 3.18 -22.60 -13.11
N GLY A 99 2.23 -23.42 -13.55
CA GLY A 99 1.20 -23.08 -14.54
C GLY A 99 -0.03 -22.29 -14.06
N PHE A 100 -0.97 -22.23 -15.01
CA PHE A 100 -2.13 -21.36 -15.14
C PHE A 100 -3.32 -21.75 -14.24
N SER A 101 -3.20 -21.59 -12.93
CA SER A 101 -4.38 -21.53 -12.06
C SER A 101 -4.46 -20.17 -11.38
N ASP A 102 -5.52 -19.41 -11.69
CA ASP A 102 -5.78 -18.14 -11.03
C ASP A 102 -5.99 -18.32 -9.52
N ALA A 103 -6.23 -19.53 -9.02
CA ALA A 103 -6.28 -19.84 -7.60
C ALA A 103 -5.02 -19.38 -6.84
N ALA A 104 -3.82 -19.56 -7.40
CA ALA A 104 -2.58 -19.07 -6.79
C ALA A 104 -2.48 -17.54 -6.83
N LYS A 105 -3.00 -16.90 -7.89
CA LYS A 105 -3.07 -15.43 -7.99
C LYS A 105 -4.09 -14.86 -7.01
N PHE A 106 -5.28 -15.44 -6.88
CA PHE A 106 -6.32 -15.06 -5.93
C PHE A 106 -5.86 -15.29 -4.49
N HIS A 107 -5.21 -16.42 -4.21
CA HIS A 107 -4.62 -16.67 -2.89
C HIS A 107 -3.50 -15.68 -2.58
N LYS A 108 -2.55 -15.44 -3.50
CA LYS A 108 -1.53 -14.40 -3.33
C LYS A 108 -2.12 -13.01 -3.18
N ALA A 109 -3.14 -12.65 -3.96
CA ALA A 109 -3.84 -11.37 -3.87
C ALA A 109 -4.58 -11.22 -2.53
N LYS A 110 -5.21 -12.29 -2.02
CA LYS A 110 -5.88 -12.33 -0.71
C LYS A 110 -4.89 -12.28 0.45
N VAL A 111 -3.76 -12.99 0.36
CA VAL A 111 -2.69 -12.93 1.37
C VAL A 111 -2.02 -11.55 1.35
N MET A 112 -1.77 -10.98 0.17
CA MET A 112 -1.23 -9.63 0.02
C MET A 112 -2.22 -8.56 0.46
N SER A 113 -3.53 -8.72 0.21
CA SER A 113 -4.56 -7.78 0.68
C SER A 113 -4.71 -7.86 2.19
N HIS A 114 -4.75 -9.05 2.79
CA HIS A 114 -4.73 -9.20 4.25
C HIS A 114 -3.44 -8.70 4.89
N LYS A 115 -2.28 -8.93 4.26
CA LYS A 115 -1.00 -8.38 4.72
C LYS A 115 -0.98 -6.85 4.59
N ARG A 116 -1.50 -6.29 3.51
CA ARG A 116 -1.62 -4.83 3.29
C ARG A 116 -2.62 -4.20 4.25
N LEU A 117 -3.74 -4.86 4.54
CA LEU A 117 -4.72 -4.42 5.55
C LEU A 117 -4.11 -4.50 6.96
N LYS A 118 -3.44 -5.60 7.33
CA LYS A 118 -2.72 -5.70 8.62
C LYS A 118 -1.60 -4.67 8.76
N VAL A 119 -0.84 -4.40 7.70
CA VAL A 119 0.21 -3.37 7.69
C VAL A 119 -0.40 -1.98 7.75
N LYS A 120 -1.51 -1.74 7.03
CA LYS A 120 -2.27 -0.50 7.09
C LYS A 120 -2.78 -0.30 8.51
N ASP A 121 -3.55 -1.23 9.07
CA ASP A 121 -4.09 -1.17 10.43
C ASP A 121 -2.98 -0.97 11.47
N LYS A 122 -1.86 -1.70 11.38
CA LYS A 122 -0.72 -1.52 12.29
C LYS A 122 -0.06 -0.13 12.12
N LEU A 123 0.06 0.38 10.90
CA LEU A 123 0.61 1.71 10.63
C LEU A 123 -0.36 2.81 11.12
N GLU A 124 -1.68 2.67 10.89
CA GLU A 124 -2.66 3.61 11.45
C GLU A 124 -2.67 3.55 12.99
N LYS A 125 -2.45 2.34 13.54
CA LYS A 125 -2.32 2.07 14.96
C LYS A 125 -1.11 2.77 15.57
N ASP A 126 0.08 2.59 15.01
CA ASP A 126 1.35 3.17 15.49
C ASP A 126 1.39 4.70 15.28
N LEU A 127 0.81 5.22 14.19
CA LEU A 127 0.84 6.65 13.86
C LEU A 127 -0.05 7.50 14.76
N SER A 128 -1.28 7.05 15.03
CA SER A 128 -2.20 7.78 15.93
C SER A 128 -1.79 7.68 17.40
N GLU A 129 -1.05 6.63 17.79
CA GLU A 129 -0.45 6.50 19.13
C GLU A 129 0.74 7.46 19.36
N SER A 130 1.27 8.07 18.28
CA SER A 130 2.51 8.85 18.34
C SER A 130 2.34 10.37 18.37
N ILE A 131 1.11 10.89 18.32
CA ILE A 131 0.84 12.34 18.28
C ILE A 131 -0.38 12.73 19.10
N VAL A 132 -0.46 14.00 19.44
CA VAL A 132 -1.64 14.63 20.06
C VAL A 132 -2.02 15.86 19.26
N SER A 133 -3.30 16.05 18.95
CA SER A 133 -3.81 17.29 18.41
C SER A 133 -4.28 18.23 19.52
N ILE A 134 -4.23 19.53 19.27
CA ILE A 134 -4.75 20.55 20.17
C ILE A 134 -5.56 21.58 19.40
N ASP A 135 -6.58 22.12 20.06
CA ASP A 135 -7.38 23.25 19.62
C ASP A 135 -7.87 24.02 20.86
N ILE A 136 -7.92 25.36 20.79
CA ILE A 136 -8.43 26.22 21.85
C ILE A 136 -9.54 27.15 21.37
N GLU A 137 -10.47 27.44 22.26
CA GLU A 137 -11.43 28.53 22.08
C GLU A 137 -11.06 29.70 22.99
N THR A 138 -11.24 30.92 22.48
CA THR A 138 -10.78 32.16 23.14
C THR A 138 -11.83 33.25 23.06
N THR A 139 -11.75 34.25 23.94
CA THR A 139 -12.64 35.44 23.89
C THR A 139 -12.39 36.34 22.68
N GLY A 140 -11.28 36.13 21.96
CA GLY A 140 -10.86 36.95 20.83
C GLY A 140 -9.46 36.55 20.35
N LEU A 141 -8.85 37.35 19.47
CA LEU A 141 -7.63 36.98 18.76
C LEU A 141 -6.35 37.60 19.33
N ASP A 142 -6.45 38.52 20.29
CA ASP A 142 -5.31 39.25 20.85
C ASP A 142 -4.79 38.51 22.09
N VAL A 143 -3.69 37.77 21.93
CA VAL A 143 -3.02 37.02 23.00
C VAL A 143 -2.79 37.86 24.26
N THR A 144 -2.62 39.19 24.15
CA THR A 144 -2.36 40.05 25.31
C THR A 144 -3.63 40.37 26.12
N LYS A 145 -4.78 40.49 25.46
CA LYS A 145 -6.05 40.95 26.06
C LYS A 145 -7.07 39.84 26.25
N ASP A 146 -7.09 38.89 25.32
CA ASP A 146 -8.05 37.80 25.28
C ASP A 146 -7.59 36.62 26.13
N GLN A 147 -8.56 35.77 26.49
CA GLN A 147 -8.37 34.64 27.38
C GLN A 147 -8.82 33.35 26.71
N ILE A 148 -8.17 32.24 27.07
CA ILE A 148 -8.62 30.90 26.73
C ILE A 148 -9.89 30.59 27.54
N ILE A 149 -10.92 30.08 26.88
CA ILE A 149 -12.21 29.72 27.48
C ILE A 149 -12.52 28.22 27.35
N ALA A 150 -11.90 27.53 26.39
CA ALA A 150 -11.93 26.07 26.32
C ALA A 150 -10.63 25.54 25.72
N ILE A 151 -10.25 24.33 26.15
CA ILE A 151 -9.10 23.59 25.65
C ILE A 151 -9.57 22.21 25.23
N GLY A 152 -9.28 21.83 23.99
CA GLY A 152 -9.48 20.51 23.45
C GLY A 152 -8.16 19.88 23.04
N ALA A 153 -7.95 18.62 23.39
CA ALA A 153 -6.85 17.84 22.85
C ALA A 153 -7.31 16.41 22.56
N ALA A 154 -6.78 15.82 21.49
CA ALA A 154 -7.11 14.45 21.13
C ALA A 154 -5.84 13.67 20.79
N LYS A 155 -5.74 12.47 21.33
CA LYS A 155 -4.82 11.43 20.87
C LYS A 155 -5.64 10.19 20.61
N LYS A 156 -5.01 9.13 20.13
CA LYS A 156 -5.75 7.91 19.85
C LYS A 156 -6.57 7.41 21.04
N ASP A 157 -7.83 7.09 20.78
CA ASP A 157 -8.80 6.52 21.73
C ASP A 157 -9.03 7.37 23.00
N SER A 158 -8.55 8.63 23.03
CA SER A 158 -8.60 9.46 24.22
C SER A 158 -8.69 10.94 23.87
N CYS A 159 -9.52 11.67 24.60
CA CYS A 159 -9.69 13.11 24.40
C CYS A 159 -9.70 13.81 25.75
N PHE A 160 -9.10 14.99 25.76
CA PHE A 160 -9.14 15.94 26.85
C PHE A 160 -10.01 17.12 26.43
N TYR A 161 -10.88 17.54 27.33
CA TYR A 161 -11.70 18.73 27.16
C TYR A 161 -11.82 19.43 28.49
N SER A 162 -11.58 20.73 28.50
CA SER A 162 -11.75 21.55 29.71
C SER A 162 -12.28 22.92 29.33
N LEU A 163 -13.35 23.32 30.00
CA LEU A 163 -13.79 24.71 30.05
C LEU A 163 -12.95 25.46 31.07
N ILE A 164 -12.61 26.72 30.77
CA ILE A 164 -11.80 27.56 31.64
C ILE A 164 -12.68 28.54 32.36
N LYS A 165 -12.60 28.54 33.69
CA LYS A 165 -13.32 29.49 34.52
C LYS A 165 -12.78 30.90 34.29
N THR A 166 -13.68 31.80 33.91
CA THR A 166 -13.35 33.22 33.72
C THR A 166 -14.49 34.11 34.18
N ASN A 167 -14.14 35.25 34.75
CA ASN A 167 -15.08 36.32 35.10
C ASN A 167 -15.25 37.33 33.95
N THR A 168 -14.56 37.11 32.82
CA THR A 168 -14.61 37.99 31.66
C THR A 168 -15.92 37.79 30.91
N ILE A 169 -16.51 38.90 30.43
CA ILE A 169 -17.67 38.84 29.55
C ILE A 169 -17.22 38.28 28.20
N VAL A 170 -17.74 37.11 27.83
CA VAL A 170 -17.50 36.52 26.51
C VAL A 170 -18.26 37.36 25.47
N PRO A 171 -17.58 37.92 24.45
CA PRO A 171 -18.26 38.71 23.43
C PRO A 171 -19.36 37.89 22.75
N LYS A 172 -20.51 38.52 22.47
CA LYS A 172 -21.68 37.84 21.90
C LYS A 172 -21.34 37.03 20.64
N LYS A 173 -20.49 37.58 19.76
CA LYS A 173 -20.02 36.89 18.55
C LYS A 173 -19.32 35.55 18.85
N ILE A 174 -18.53 35.47 19.93
CA ILE A 174 -17.84 34.24 20.34
C ILE A 174 -18.82 33.27 20.97
N SER A 175 -19.72 33.77 21.82
CA SER A 175 -20.79 32.94 22.42
C SER A 175 -21.71 32.35 21.36
N ASP A 176 -22.06 33.10 20.31
CA ASP A 176 -22.88 32.61 19.19
C ASP A 176 -22.15 31.55 18.36
N LEU A 177 -20.81 31.62 18.28
CA LEU A 177 -19.98 30.65 17.55
C LEU A 177 -19.76 29.34 18.32
N THR A 178 -19.42 29.46 19.61
CA THR A 178 -18.96 28.32 20.43
C THR A 178 -20.04 27.74 21.34
N GLY A 179 -21.13 28.49 21.56
CA GLY A 179 -22.14 28.17 22.57
C GLY A 179 -21.71 28.47 24.01
N LEU A 180 -20.49 29.01 24.23
CA LEU A 180 -19.96 29.25 25.57
C LEU A 180 -20.35 30.65 26.07
N THR A 181 -21.16 30.67 27.13
CA THR A 181 -21.51 31.90 27.85
C THR A 181 -20.66 32.06 29.10
N SER A 182 -20.48 33.30 29.57
CA SER A 182 -19.79 33.56 30.84
C SER A 182 -20.42 32.82 32.02
N THR A 183 -21.73 32.55 32.00
CA THR A 183 -22.40 31.78 33.06
C THR A 183 -21.97 30.32 33.06
N ILE A 184 -21.90 29.68 31.89
CA ILE A 184 -21.43 28.29 31.75
C ILE A 184 -19.97 28.19 32.21
N LEU A 185 -19.12 29.13 31.79
CA LEU A 185 -17.71 29.14 32.17
C LEU A 185 -17.50 29.33 33.67
N LEU A 186 -18.34 30.13 34.34
CA LEU A 186 -18.26 30.33 35.79
C LEU A 186 -18.68 29.09 36.60
N ASP A 187 -19.68 28.38 36.11
CA ASP A 187 -20.30 27.24 36.80
C ASP A 187 -19.54 25.93 36.54
N GLU A 188 -19.21 25.65 35.27
CA GLU A 188 -18.61 24.38 34.83
C GLU A 188 -17.09 24.48 34.58
N GLY A 189 -16.56 25.69 34.47
CA GLY A 189 -15.15 25.90 34.16
C GLY A 189 -14.21 25.47 35.29
N LEU A 190 -13.08 24.87 34.91
CA LEU A 190 -11.97 24.59 35.82
C LEU A 190 -11.09 25.82 36.01
N ASP A 191 -10.38 25.84 37.14
CA ASP A 191 -9.29 26.78 37.34
C ASP A 191 -8.25 26.66 36.20
N PHE A 192 -7.78 27.80 35.71
CA PHE A 192 -6.93 27.86 34.53
C PHE A 192 -5.61 27.12 34.73
N ARG A 193 -4.99 27.21 35.92
CA ARG A 193 -3.75 26.47 36.23
C ARG A 193 -4.03 24.97 36.21
N VAL A 194 -5.11 24.53 36.86
CA VAL A 194 -5.50 23.11 36.91
C VAL A 194 -5.69 22.54 35.50
N ALA A 195 -6.40 23.25 34.63
CA ALA A 195 -6.62 22.82 33.26
C ALA A 195 -5.31 22.70 32.46
N LEU A 196 -4.36 23.63 32.64
CA LEU A 196 -3.05 23.57 31.98
C LEU A 196 -2.18 22.40 32.49
N VAL A 197 -2.20 22.12 33.80
CA VAL A 197 -1.49 20.95 34.35
C VAL A 197 -2.06 19.65 33.79
N GLN A 198 -3.38 19.51 33.79
CA GLN A 198 -4.05 18.32 33.22
C GLN A 198 -3.80 18.17 31.71
N LEU A 199 -3.82 19.28 30.96
CA LEU A 199 -3.46 19.29 29.55
C LEU A 199 -2.04 18.77 29.34
N LYS A 200 -1.07 19.27 30.12
CA LYS A 200 0.33 18.85 30.02
C LYS A 200 0.50 17.37 30.33
N GLU A 201 -0.17 16.86 31.36
CA GLU A 201 -0.20 15.43 31.69
C GLU A 201 -0.81 14.60 30.56
N PHE A 202 -1.90 15.08 29.96
CA PHE A 202 -2.55 14.42 28.83
C PHE A 202 -1.64 14.35 27.59
N ILE A 203 -0.94 15.44 27.27
CA ILE A 203 0.00 15.53 26.13
C ILE A 203 1.22 14.64 26.37
N GLY A 204 1.77 14.63 27.58
CA GLY A 204 3.01 13.92 27.91
C GLY A 204 4.18 14.39 27.03
N SER A 205 4.92 13.44 26.46
CA SER A 205 6.05 13.70 25.56
C SER A 205 5.69 13.67 24.07
N LEU A 206 4.41 13.53 23.72
CA LEU A 206 4.00 13.36 22.32
C LEU A 206 4.18 14.67 21.53
N PRO A 207 4.62 14.61 20.27
CA PRO A 207 4.51 15.72 19.33
C PRO A 207 3.06 16.23 19.23
N ILE A 208 2.94 17.56 19.20
CA ILE A 208 1.66 18.26 19.09
C ILE A 208 1.42 18.64 17.64
N VAL A 209 0.21 18.39 17.15
CA VAL A 209 -0.28 18.88 15.87
C VAL A 209 -1.46 19.82 16.09
N GLY A 210 -1.67 20.77 15.20
CA GLY A 210 -2.87 21.60 15.21
C GLY A 210 -3.10 22.24 13.86
N TYR A 211 -4.27 22.81 13.63
CA TYR A 211 -4.60 23.50 12.39
C TYR A 211 -4.53 25.00 12.61
N ASN A 212 -3.52 25.67 12.04
CA ASN A 212 -3.16 27.06 12.40
C ASN A 212 -2.67 27.19 13.87
N VAL A 213 -1.99 26.13 14.37
CA VAL A 213 -1.60 25.93 15.78
C VAL A 213 -0.70 27.04 16.38
N ARG A 214 -0.10 27.89 15.55
CA ARG A 214 0.69 29.04 16.05
C ARG A 214 -0.15 29.99 16.89
N PHE A 215 -1.45 30.06 16.60
CA PHE A 215 -2.41 30.80 17.40
C PHE A 215 -2.53 30.20 18.80
N ASP A 216 -2.84 28.91 18.88
CA ASP A 216 -2.98 28.14 20.10
C ASP A 216 -1.71 28.16 20.95
N GLU A 217 -0.56 27.93 20.30
CA GLU A 217 0.76 27.94 20.92
C GLU A 217 1.04 29.27 21.63
N ALA A 218 0.70 30.40 21.00
CA ALA A 218 0.95 31.72 21.59
C ALA A 218 0.11 31.95 22.87
N PHE A 219 -1.17 31.58 22.83
CA PHE A 219 -2.07 31.64 23.99
C PHE A 219 -1.63 30.71 25.12
N LEU A 220 -1.31 29.45 24.79
CA LEU A 220 -0.86 28.47 25.79
C LEU A 220 0.47 28.89 26.41
N LYS A 221 1.44 29.35 25.61
CA LYS A 221 2.74 29.81 26.11
C LYS A 221 2.59 30.98 27.08
N LYS A 222 1.71 31.94 26.78
CA LYS A 222 1.36 33.01 27.72
C LYS A 222 0.68 32.43 28.96
N GLY A 223 -0.30 31.54 28.78
CA GLY A 223 -1.05 30.92 29.88
C GLY A 223 -0.14 30.23 30.90
N TYR A 224 0.75 29.34 30.44
CA TYR A 224 1.74 28.67 31.30
C TYR A 224 2.64 29.68 32.04
N LYS A 225 3.06 30.76 31.37
CA LYS A 225 3.85 31.82 31.99
C LYS A 225 3.07 32.55 33.08
N ASP A 226 1.81 32.91 32.82
CA ASP A 226 0.95 33.66 33.74
C ASP A 226 0.66 32.86 35.02
N VAL A 227 0.50 31.54 34.90
CA VAL A 227 0.35 30.64 36.06
C VAL A 227 1.68 30.14 36.64
N GLN A 228 2.84 30.62 36.15
CA GLN A 228 4.17 30.19 36.61
C GLN A 228 4.41 28.67 36.52
N GLU A 229 3.81 28.02 35.53
CA GLU A 229 4.01 26.61 35.22
C GLU A 229 5.04 26.44 34.10
N VAL A 230 5.76 25.32 34.12
CA VAL A 230 6.67 24.99 33.01
C VAL A 230 5.83 24.70 31.77
N GLY A 231 6.03 25.48 30.71
CA GLY A 231 5.30 25.32 29.45
C GLY A 231 5.58 24.01 28.71
N LEU A 232 4.91 23.86 27.57
CA LEU A 232 5.08 22.72 26.67
C LEU A 232 6.44 22.81 25.96
N SER A 233 7.21 21.73 26.01
CA SER A 233 8.50 21.58 25.31
C SER A 233 8.42 20.65 24.10
N ASN A 234 7.20 20.21 23.78
CA ASN A 234 6.90 19.26 22.72
C ASN A 234 7.19 19.88 21.35
N LYS A 235 7.52 19.04 20.37
CA LYS A 235 7.56 19.47 18.96
C LYS A 235 6.13 19.84 18.53
N ILE A 236 5.94 21.06 18.02
CA ILE A 236 4.66 21.54 17.51
C ILE A 236 4.70 21.59 15.97
N VAL A 237 3.66 21.07 15.32
CA VAL A 237 3.53 21.05 13.86
C VAL A 237 2.19 21.61 13.41
N ASP A 238 2.23 22.65 12.59
CA ASP A 238 1.04 23.24 11.96
C ASP A 238 0.66 22.46 10.69
N LEU A 239 -0.58 21.99 10.62
CA LEU A 239 -1.12 21.26 9.47
C LEU A 239 -1.50 22.18 8.31
N MET A 240 -1.85 23.45 8.55
CA MET A 240 -2.34 24.33 7.48
C MET A 240 -1.30 24.53 6.36
N PRO A 241 0.00 24.78 6.63
CA PRO A 241 1.03 24.83 5.60
C PRO A 241 1.20 23.51 4.82
N VAL A 242 1.03 22.38 5.50
CA VAL A 242 1.13 21.05 4.89
C VAL A 242 -0.02 20.82 3.91
N VAL A 243 -1.24 21.21 4.30
CA VAL A 243 -2.42 21.14 3.44
C VAL A 243 -2.26 22.08 2.24
N LYS A 244 -1.85 23.34 2.44
CA LYS A 244 -1.57 24.29 1.35
C LYS A 244 -0.59 23.76 0.31
N LYS A 245 0.42 23.01 0.75
CA LYS A 245 1.40 22.39 -0.15
C LYS A 245 0.82 21.20 -0.91
N THR A 246 -0.04 20.43 -0.26
CA THR A 246 -0.56 19.14 -0.76
C THR A 246 -1.80 19.32 -1.65
N ASN A 247 -2.70 20.25 -1.30
CA ASN A 247 -3.89 20.58 -2.07
C ASN A 247 -3.93 22.09 -2.34
N LYS A 248 -3.37 22.51 -3.47
CA LYS A 248 -3.16 23.92 -3.82
C LYS A 248 -4.40 24.66 -4.30
N PHE A 249 -5.47 23.94 -4.66
CA PHE A 249 -6.62 24.48 -5.38
C PHE A 249 -7.93 24.45 -4.59
N LEU A 250 -7.84 24.41 -3.25
CA LEU A 250 -9.01 24.57 -2.40
C LEU A 250 -9.55 26.00 -2.48
N ASP A 251 -10.88 26.13 -2.45
CA ASP A 251 -11.57 27.44 -2.44
C ASP A 251 -11.05 28.34 -1.31
N ASN A 252 -10.80 27.75 -0.15
CA ASN A 252 -10.11 28.38 0.97
C ASN A 252 -9.48 27.31 1.89
N TYR A 253 -8.64 27.76 2.82
CA TYR A 253 -7.91 26.90 3.74
C TYR A 253 -8.45 26.98 5.18
N ARG A 254 -9.74 27.26 5.37
CA ARG A 254 -10.37 27.11 6.69
C ARG A 254 -10.49 25.63 7.02
N LEU A 255 -10.40 25.30 8.31
CA LEU A 255 -10.46 23.91 8.77
C LEU A 255 -11.68 23.18 8.18
N LYS A 256 -12.87 23.78 8.27
CA LYS A 256 -14.11 23.23 7.68
C LYS A 256 -13.96 22.79 6.21
N THR A 257 -13.48 23.67 5.34
CA THR A 257 -13.31 23.35 3.91
C THR A 257 -12.28 22.25 3.67
N VAL A 258 -11.21 22.22 4.48
CA VAL A 258 -10.21 21.15 4.42
C VAL A 258 -10.79 19.81 4.89
N LEU A 259 -11.55 19.80 5.98
CA LEU A 259 -12.18 18.58 6.48
C LEU A 259 -13.17 18.01 5.45
N GLU A 260 -13.96 18.87 4.79
CA GLU A 260 -14.87 18.49 3.72
C GLU A 260 -14.14 17.82 2.53
N ASP A 261 -13.03 18.40 2.06
CA ASP A 261 -12.19 17.83 0.99
C ASP A 261 -11.60 16.47 1.37
N TYR A 262 -11.19 16.30 2.63
CA TYR A 262 -10.64 15.04 3.16
C TYR A 262 -11.72 14.06 3.63
N LYS A 263 -13.01 14.40 3.46
CA LYS A 263 -14.18 13.61 3.88
C LYS A 263 -14.17 13.25 5.37
N ILE A 264 -13.68 14.16 6.20
CA ILE A 264 -13.64 14.03 7.66
C ILE A 264 -14.87 14.73 8.23
N SER A 265 -15.60 14.02 9.10
CA SER A 265 -16.79 14.57 9.75
C SER A 265 -16.40 15.25 11.06
N ASN A 266 -16.82 16.50 11.23
CA ASN A 266 -16.74 17.21 12.50
C ASN A 266 -18.17 17.45 13.01
N GLN A 267 -18.57 16.72 14.04
CA GLN A 267 -19.95 16.69 14.53
C GLN A 267 -20.34 18.00 15.23
N HIS A 268 -19.38 18.66 15.89
CA HIS A 268 -19.61 19.89 16.63
C HIS A 268 -18.51 20.92 16.33
N PRO A 269 -18.56 21.60 15.16
CA PRO A 269 -17.61 22.67 14.85
C PRO A 269 -17.65 23.77 15.91
N HIS A 270 -16.49 24.38 16.20
CA HIS A 270 -16.31 25.39 17.25
C HIS A 270 -16.47 24.83 18.68
N ARG A 271 -16.21 23.53 18.82
CA ARG A 271 -16.05 22.86 20.10
C ARG A 271 -14.66 22.25 20.12
N ALA A 272 -13.81 22.76 21.00
CA ALA A 272 -12.38 22.49 20.98
C ALA A 272 -12.03 20.99 20.94
N ASP A 273 -12.75 20.11 21.65
CA ASP A 273 -12.48 18.67 21.58
C ASP A 273 -12.88 18.03 20.24
N SER A 274 -13.96 18.53 19.62
CA SER A 274 -14.44 18.06 18.31
C SER A 274 -13.49 18.52 17.20
N ASP A 275 -13.04 19.77 17.26
CA ASP A 275 -12.05 20.32 16.34
C ASP A 275 -10.68 19.65 16.51
N ALA A 276 -10.25 19.37 17.74
CA ALA A 276 -9.05 18.58 18.02
C ALA A 276 -9.17 17.16 17.44
N LYS A 277 -10.29 16.46 17.62
CA LYS A 277 -10.52 15.11 17.04
C LYS A 277 -10.44 15.13 15.51
N ALA A 278 -11.14 16.07 14.87
CA ALA A 278 -11.11 16.20 13.41
C ALA A 278 -9.70 16.53 12.90
N THR A 279 -8.96 17.36 13.64
CA THR A 279 -7.56 17.70 13.35
C THR A 279 -6.62 16.51 13.50
N LEU A 280 -6.84 15.64 14.49
CA LEU A 280 -6.10 14.39 14.66
C LEU A 280 -6.34 13.44 13.47
N GLU A 281 -7.58 13.32 13.03
CA GLU A 281 -7.93 12.51 11.86
C GLU A 281 -7.28 13.07 10.60
N LEU A 282 -7.28 14.40 10.41
CA LEU A 282 -6.62 15.06 9.30
C LEU A 282 -5.11 14.80 9.31
N ALA A 283 -4.44 14.97 10.46
CA ALA A 283 -3.02 14.65 10.61
C ALA A 283 -2.75 13.19 10.22
N THR A 284 -3.58 12.28 10.71
CA THR A 284 -3.48 10.84 10.41
C THR A 284 -3.60 10.57 8.91
N GLN A 285 -4.53 11.21 8.20
CA GLN A 285 -4.64 11.09 6.75
C GLN A 285 -3.43 11.69 6.01
N LEU A 286 -2.92 12.83 6.45
CA LEU A 286 -1.74 13.48 5.84
C LEU A 286 -0.47 12.64 6.00
N ILE A 287 -0.29 11.97 7.14
CA ILE A 287 0.85 11.06 7.35
C ILE A 287 0.69 9.81 6.48
N LYS A 288 -0.52 9.23 6.38
CA LYS A 288 -0.79 8.09 5.48
C LYS A 288 -0.48 8.41 4.03
N LYS A 289 -0.74 9.65 3.59
CA LYS A 289 -0.39 10.16 2.26
C LYS A 289 1.09 10.57 2.12
N GLN A 290 1.90 10.41 3.18
CA GLN A 290 3.32 10.79 3.27
C GLN A 290 3.58 12.30 3.07
N CYS A 291 2.56 13.13 3.29
CA CYS A 291 2.63 14.58 3.16
C CYS A 291 3.13 15.25 4.45
N LEU A 292 2.90 14.60 5.60
CA LEU A 292 3.33 15.02 6.92
C LEU A 292 4.38 14.05 7.47
N LYS A 293 5.50 14.60 7.95
CA LYS A 293 6.56 13.86 8.67
C LYS A 293 6.78 14.55 10.01
N ILE A 294 6.72 13.77 11.09
CA ILE A 294 6.81 14.24 12.48
C ILE A 294 8.08 13.68 13.10
#